data_AF-A0AAV6PNA2-F1
#
_entry.id   AF-A0AAV6PNA2-F1
#
_cell.length_a   1.000
_cell.length_b   1.000
_cell.length_c   1.000
_cell.angle_alpha   90.00
_cell.angle_beta   90.00
_cell.angle_gamma   90.00
#
_symmetry.space_group_name_H-M   'P 1'
#
loop_
_entity.id
_entity.type
_entity.pdbx_description
1 polymer ?
#
loop_
_entity_poly.entity_id
_entity_poly.type
_entity_poly.pdbx_seq_one_letter_code
_entity_poly.pdbx_strand_id
1 'polypeptide(L)'
;MTSLALLCLLYFAVSVLTLTDSLLSSISTAAAPAASKCTLLNSFQPGFVVQGDYVIGGIFPIHFNLKMPDLNGTYRPPPINCNGHRIDPRAFRWAQSMRLAVEEINQNPVLLQNHTLGYKIFDSCGYPLTGQRAVLSMLNGVSEENSSMCTNASSLLAVIGASGSSQSIVVSKILQTFRIPMISYASTCACLSDRQKYPTFFRVIPSDDYQVKAIAQLLVHFNWIWVGLLRGDNDYGRFAAKGLLRELQDTKVCVAYQEIIPLLYTRQAGLRIMKVMRNSTAKVVLVFATQGEMTPFLRDYMTQNITGIQWVAISALVKASVFSGREYYPYLGGTIGFSNRNGHISRLGDFLQTVNPKTYPDNELVHELWESLYGCSPFPSSVTQMPPCSGQESLLEQHSAYMNTSSPRVAYNVYKAVYAIAHSLHNLLLCQPGRGPFQDNSCAQSNNIQPWQLQHYLQEVNFHIAGEEVAFDAKGDSVPYFDIINWQRGTKGNIAFVSVGLFDGTKAIGEELLIQEDRIMWAGHQSEVPVSVCSASCLPGSRKAVRRGEPICCFDCVPCDSGKISNQTIKSQSKSILIIVVEK
;
A
#
# COMPACT_ATOMS: atom_id res chain seq x y z
N MET A 1 -54.99 43.34 21.14
CA MET A 1 -54.87 42.81 19.76
C MET A 1 -54.20 41.44 19.73
N THR A 2 -54.62 40.51 20.60
CA THR A 2 -54.01 39.17 20.73
C THR A 2 -55.03 38.04 20.54
N SER A 3 -56.31 38.36 20.28
CA SER A 3 -57.37 37.35 20.09
C SER A 3 -57.73 37.07 18.62
N LEU A 4 -57.40 37.97 17.67
CA LEU A 4 -57.65 37.73 16.24
C LEU A 4 -56.59 36.82 15.58
N ALA A 5 -55.35 36.86 16.06
CA ALA A 5 -54.26 36.06 15.51
C ALA A 5 -54.42 34.56 15.80
N LEU A 6 -55.01 34.20 16.94
CA LEU A 6 -55.24 32.80 17.31
C LEU A 6 -56.36 32.15 16.46
N LEU A 7 -57.39 32.91 16.08
CA LEU A 7 -58.46 32.43 15.21
C LEU A 7 -57.99 32.20 13.77
N CYS A 8 -57.09 33.04 13.24
CA CYS A 8 -56.51 32.82 11.92
C CYS A 8 -55.62 31.56 11.85
N LEU A 9 -54.86 31.26 12.90
CA LEU A 9 -54.02 30.06 12.96
C LEU A 9 -54.83 28.77 13.07
N LEU A 10 -55.95 28.79 13.80
CA LEU A 10 -56.87 27.64 13.90
C LEU A 10 -57.62 27.39 12.57
N TYR A 11 -58.04 28.43 11.86
CA TYR A 11 -58.68 28.27 10.53
C TYR A 11 -57.72 27.74 9.46
N PHE A 12 -56.44 28.13 9.50
CA PHE A 12 -55.42 27.62 8.58
C PHE A 12 -55.08 26.14 8.84
N ALA A 13 -55.06 25.71 10.11
CA ALA A 13 -54.80 24.31 10.45
C ALA A 13 -55.93 23.36 10.02
N VAL A 14 -57.20 23.78 10.14
CA VAL A 14 -58.37 22.96 9.78
C VAL A 14 -58.55 22.84 8.26
N SER A 15 -58.16 23.85 7.49
CA SER A 15 -58.23 23.82 6.01
C SER A 15 -57.10 23.01 5.37
N VAL A 16 -55.93 22.91 6.02
CA VAL A 16 -54.85 22.02 5.56
C VAL A 16 -55.17 20.54 5.86
N LEU A 17 -55.78 20.23 7.01
CA LEU A 17 -56.15 18.86 7.37
C LEU A 17 -57.30 18.28 6.53
N THR A 18 -58.23 19.10 6.04
CA THR A 18 -59.37 18.63 5.20
C THR A 18 -59.01 18.47 3.71
N LEU A 19 -57.95 19.13 3.23
CA LEU A 19 -57.42 18.95 1.87
C LEU A 19 -56.40 17.81 1.74
N THR A 20 -55.80 17.34 2.84
CA THR A 20 -54.91 16.16 2.82
C THR A 20 -55.68 14.85 2.89
N ASP A 21 -56.84 14.79 3.58
CA ASP A 21 -57.63 13.55 3.68
C ASP A 21 -58.43 13.21 2.41
N SER A 22 -58.72 14.20 1.57
CA SER A 22 -59.44 13.99 0.30
C SER A 22 -58.53 13.65 -0.89
N LEU A 23 -57.21 13.80 -0.75
CA LEU A 23 -56.22 13.40 -1.75
C LEU A 23 -55.51 12.07 -1.44
N LEU A 24 -55.73 11.51 -0.25
CA LEU A 24 -55.18 10.21 0.16
C LEU A 24 -56.13 9.02 -0.08
N SER A 25 -57.38 9.25 -0.52
CA SER A 25 -58.36 8.18 -0.74
C SER A 25 -58.42 7.63 -2.16
N SER A 26 -57.56 8.08 -3.08
CA SER A 26 -57.53 7.62 -4.49
C SER A 26 -56.19 7.08 -4.97
N ILE A 27 -55.23 6.83 -4.08
CA ILE A 27 -54.10 5.95 -4.39
C ILE A 27 -54.58 4.53 -4.16
N SER A 28 -55.22 3.97 -5.18
CA SER A 28 -55.38 2.53 -5.31
C SER A 28 -54.03 1.89 -5.01
N THR A 29 -53.98 1.09 -3.95
CA THR A 29 -52.88 0.17 -3.69
C THR A 29 -52.86 -0.83 -4.84
N ALA A 30 -52.24 -0.45 -5.95
CA ALA A 30 -51.62 -1.42 -6.82
C ALA A 30 -50.69 -2.21 -5.91
N ALA A 31 -51.05 -3.47 -5.65
CA ALA A 31 -50.23 -4.38 -4.89
C ALA A 31 -48.80 -4.22 -5.42
N ALA A 32 -47.87 -3.81 -4.54
CA ALA A 32 -46.47 -3.78 -4.89
C ALA A 32 -46.16 -5.15 -5.52
N PRO A 33 -45.63 -5.20 -6.75
CA PRO A 33 -45.30 -6.48 -7.37
C PRO A 33 -44.46 -7.24 -6.34
N ALA A 34 -44.90 -8.45 -5.99
CA ALA A 34 -44.30 -9.28 -4.95
C ALA A 34 -42.80 -9.07 -4.98
N ALA A 35 -42.23 -8.50 -3.90
CA ALA A 35 -40.86 -7.99 -3.87
C ALA A 35 -39.98 -8.97 -4.62
N SER A 36 -39.45 -8.54 -5.77
CA SER A 36 -38.56 -9.36 -6.56
C SER A 36 -37.48 -9.86 -5.62
N LYS A 37 -37.35 -11.18 -5.46
CA LYS A 37 -36.22 -11.76 -4.73
C LYS A 37 -34.98 -11.07 -5.27
N CYS A 38 -34.28 -10.31 -4.42
CA CYS A 38 -33.03 -9.68 -4.83
C CYS A 38 -32.08 -10.81 -5.23
N THR A 39 -31.85 -10.94 -6.52
CA THR A 39 -30.88 -11.90 -7.05
C THR A 39 -29.52 -11.24 -7.04
N LEU A 40 -28.56 -11.91 -6.41
CA LEU A 40 -27.19 -11.44 -6.41
C LEU A 40 -26.71 -11.36 -7.87
N LEU A 41 -26.24 -10.18 -8.29
CA LEU A 41 -25.90 -9.94 -9.69
C LEU A 41 -24.68 -10.75 -10.14
N ASN A 42 -23.77 -11.05 -9.22
CA ASN A 42 -22.54 -11.83 -9.42
C ASN A 42 -22.09 -12.39 -8.07
N SER A 43 -21.67 -13.65 -8.02
CA SER A 43 -20.96 -14.20 -6.86
C SER A 43 -19.52 -13.68 -6.80
N PHE A 44 -18.97 -13.54 -5.60
CA PHE A 44 -17.58 -13.18 -5.39
C PHE A 44 -16.99 -14.15 -4.38
N GLN A 45 -16.33 -15.20 -4.89
CA GLN A 45 -15.93 -16.34 -4.09
C GLN A 45 -14.51 -16.17 -3.52
N PRO A 46 -14.25 -16.69 -2.31
CA PRO A 46 -12.90 -16.75 -1.76
C PRO A 46 -12.04 -17.74 -2.54
N GLY A 47 -10.78 -17.36 -2.77
CA GLY A 47 -9.78 -18.23 -3.39
C GLY A 47 -9.30 -19.36 -2.48
N PHE A 48 -9.32 -19.16 -1.16
CA PHE A 48 -9.05 -20.22 -0.18
C PHE A 48 -9.93 -20.06 1.06
N VAL A 49 -10.42 -21.17 1.59
CA VAL A 49 -11.24 -21.23 2.82
C VAL A 49 -10.78 -22.37 3.70
N VAL A 50 -10.65 -22.10 5.00
CA VAL A 50 -10.47 -23.11 6.05
C VAL A 50 -11.38 -22.73 7.22
N GLN A 51 -12.11 -23.71 7.74
CA GLN A 51 -12.94 -23.53 8.94
C GLN A 51 -12.08 -23.57 10.21
N GLY A 52 -12.56 -22.92 11.26
CA GLY A 52 -11.97 -22.96 12.59
C GLY A 52 -12.94 -22.33 13.60
N ASP A 53 -12.63 -22.47 14.90
CA ASP A 53 -13.41 -21.85 15.98
C ASP A 53 -13.49 -20.33 15.82
N TYR A 54 -12.42 -19.75 15.27
CA TYR A 54 -12.24 -18.32 15.06
C TYR A 54 -11.84 -18.07 13.61
N VAL A 55 -12.58 -17.23 12.87
CA VAL A 55 -12.33 -16.99 11.44
C VAL A 55 -11.77 -15.59 11.21
N ILE A 56 -10.65 -15.52 10.46
CA ILE A 56 -10.06 -14.26 10.00
C ILE A 56 -10.14 -14.10 8.48
N GLY A 57 -10.13 -12.85 8.03
CA GLY A 57 -10.18 -12.48 6.63
C GLY A 57 -8.81 -12.22 6.04
N GLY A 58 -8.61 -12.53 4.76
CA GLY A 58 -7.43 -12.15 4.00
C GLY A 58 -7.80 -11.47 2.69
N ILE A 59 -7.22 -10.31 2.40
CA ILE A 59 -7.42 -9.58 1.13
C ILE A 59 -6.05 -9.34 0.48
N PHE A 60 -5.82 -9.96 -0.68
CA PHE A 60 -4.53 -9.92 -1.39
C PHE A 60 -4.69 -9.47 -2.83
N PRO A 61 -3.75 -8.71 -3.42
CA PRO A 61 -3.81 -8.35 -4.85
C PRO A 61 -3.19 -9.47 -5.69
N ILE A 62 -3.87 -10.62 -5.73
CA ILE A 62 -3.38 -11.81 -6.46
C ILE A 62 -3.24 -11.48 -7.96
N HIS A 63 -4.13 -10.62 -8.46
CA HIS A 63 -4.02 -9.96 -9.76
C HIS A 63 -3.70 -8.46 -9.64
N PHE A 64 -3.12 -7.85 -10.70
CA PHE A 64 -2.87 -6.39 -10.79
C PHE A 64 -3.44 -5.71 -12.04
N ASN A 65 -3.85 -6.46 -13.06
CA ASN A 65 -4.35 -5.91 -14.32
C ASN A 65 -5.87 -5.98 -14.34
N LEU A 66 -6.54 -4.93 -13.88
CA LEU A 66 -7.99 -4.80 -14.00
C LEU A 66 -8.34 -4.18 -15.35
N LYS A 67 -9.11 -4.90 -16.16
CA LYS A 67 -9.81 -4.29 -17.27
C LYS A 67 -11.17 -3.86 -16.76
N MET A 68 -11.34 -2.55 -16.54
CA MET A 68 -12.66 -2.02 -16.23
C MET A 68 -13.61 -2.31 -17.39
N PRO A 69 -14.80 -2.85 -17.14
CA PRO A 69 -15.82 -2.96 -18.18
C PRO A 69 -16.17 -1.55 -18.66
N ASP A 70 -16.58 -1.43 -19.92
CA ASP A 70 -17.09 -0.16 -20.40
C ASP A 70 -18.42 0.17 -19.67
N LEU A 71 -18.48 1.39 -19.14
CA LEU A 71 -19.55 1.90 -18.29
C LEU A 71 -20.46 2.90 -19.03
N ASN A 72 -20.48 2.86 -20.37
CA ASN A 72 -21.31 3.73 -21.20
C ASN A 72 -22.84 3.61 -20.95
N GLY A 73 -23.28 2.69 -20.09
CA GLY A 73 -24.67 2.58 -19.63
C GLY A 73 -25.65 2.05 -20.67
N THR A 74 -25.16 1.63 -21.84
CA THR A 74 -25.96 1.10 -22.95
C THR A 74 -26.23 -0.41 -22.86
N TYR A 75 -25.51 -1.11 -21.99
CA TYR A 75 -25.68 -2.54 -21.72
C TYR A 75 -25.35 -2.85 -20.26
N ARG A 76 -25.76 -4.03 -19.79
CA ARG A 76 -25.38 -4.53 -18.47
C ARG A 76 -23.89 -4.87 -18.49
N PRO A 77 -23.02 -4.15 -17.75
CA PRO A 77 -21.59 -4.42 -17.78
C PRO A 77 -21.31 -5.83 -17.25
N PRO A 78 -20.38 -6.59 -17.86
CA PRO A 78 -19.99 -7.90 -17.35
C PRO A 78 -19.39 -7.77 -15.94
N PRO A 79 -19.35 -8.87 -15.16
CA PRO A 79 -18.64 -8.88 -13.89
C PRO A 79 -17.23 -8.34 -14.07
N ILE A 80 -16.77 -7.57 -13.09
CA ILE A 80 -15.36 -7.20 -13.00
C ILE A 80 -14.60 -8.50 -12.89
N ASN A 81 -13.88 -8.82 -13.96
CA ASN A 81 -13.02 -9.97 -14.02
C ASN A 81 -11.59 -9.44 -13.97
N CYS A 82 -10.76 -10.07 -13.14
CA CYS A 82 -9.34 -9.77 -13.00
C CYS A 82 -8.55 -10.39 -14.16
N ASN A 83 -9.13 -10.24 -15.36
CA ASN A 83 -8.99 -11.01 -16.60
C ASN A 83 -7.66 -10.79 -17.34
N GLY A 84 -6.59 -10.49 -16.60
CA GLY A 84 -5.25 -10.40 -17.16
C GLY A 84 -4.56 -11.76 -17.34
N HIS A 85 -5.14 -12.87 -16.85
CA HIS A 85 -4.54 -14.22 -16.79
C HIS A 85 -3.09 -14.24 -16.27
N ARG A 86 -2.70 -13.23 -15.48
CA ARG A 86 -1.35 -13.10 -14.95
C ARG A 86 -1.47 -12.83 -13.48
N ILE A 87 -1.56 -13.93 -12.75
CA ILE A 87 -1.31 -13.95 -11.32
C ILE A 87 0.02 -13.25 -11.05
N ASP A 88 0.12 -12.46 -9.98
CA ASP A 88 1.42 -12.05 -9.47
C ASP A 88 1.91 -13.12 -8.49
N PRO A 89 2.94 -13.90 -8.84
CA PRO A 89 3.36 -15.00 -8.00
C PRO A 89 3.87 -14.53 -6.62
N ARG A 90 4.31 -13.26 -6.48
CA ARG A 90 4.68 -12.70 -5.18
C ARG A 90 3.45 -12.44 -4.32
N ALA A 91 2.40 -11.86 -4.89
CA ALA A 91 1.16 -11.60 -4.16
C ALA A 91 0.45 -12.90 -3.78
N PHE A 92 0.51 -13.90 -4.65
CA PHE A 92 0.03 -15.24 -4.30
C PHE A 92 0.86 -15.85 -3.15
N ARG A 93 2.20 -15.70 -3.14
CA ARG A 93 3.03 -16.08 -1.98
C ARG A 93 2.62 -15.36 -0.70
N TRP A 94 2.19 -14.10 -0.75
CA TRP A 94 1.69 -13.38 0.43
C TRP A 94 0.45 -14.07 1.01
N ALA A 95 -0.51 -14.45 0.15
CA ALA A 95 -1.65 -15.25 0.57
C ALA A 95 -1.24 -16.61 1.16
N GLN A 96 -0.27 -17.30 0.54
CA GLN A 96 0.28 -18.55 1.10
C GLN A 96 0.97 -18.35 2.45
N SER A 97 1.60 -17.20 2.70
CA SER A 97 2.24 -16.89 3.99
C SER A 97 1.21 -16.75 5.12
N MET A 98 0.00 -16.24 4.82
CA MET A 98 -1.12 -16.25 5.76
C MET A 98 -1.55 -17.68 6.09
N ARG A 99 -1.69 -18.54 5.07
CA ARG A 99 -2.09 -19.94 5.24
C ARG A 99 -1.09 -20.72 6.09
N LEU A 100 0.20 -20.55 5.81
CA LEU A 100 1.27 -21.15 6.60
C LEU A 100 1.24 -20.69 8.06
N ALA A 101 1.09 -19.38 8.31
CA ALA A 101 1.03 -18.86 9.68
C ALA A 101 -0.13 -19.50 10.46
N VAL A 102 -1.32 -19.60 9.84
CA VAL A 102 -2.48 -20.25 10.45
C VAL A 102 -2.21 -21.73 10.75
N GLU A 103 -1.59 -22.46 9.81
CA GLU A 103 -1.21 -23.86 10.03
C GLU A 103 -0.25 -24.01 11.21
N GLU A 104 0.78 -23.18 11.28
CA GLU A 104 1.77 -23.21 12.36
C GLU A 104 1.16 -22.85 13.72
N ILE A 105 0.22 -21.89 13.77
CA ILE A 105 -0.50 -21.51 14.99
C ILE A 105 -1.39 -22.65 15.45
N ASN A 106 -2.15 -23.29 14.56
CA ASN A 106 -3.01 -24.43 14.91
C ASN A 106 -2.22 -25.67 15.37
N GLN A 107 -0.94 -25.77 14.98
CA GLN A 107 -0.01 -26.81 15.43
C GLN A 107 0.78 -26.41 16.69
N ASN A 108 0.63 -25.17 17.18
CA ASN A 108 1.39 -24.66 18.31
C ASN A 108 0.81 -25.16 19.64
N PRO A 109 1.60 -25.85 20.49
CA PRO A 109 1.10 -26.39 21.74
C PRO A 109 0.95 -25.34 22.85
N VAL A 110 1.30 -24.07 22.61
CA VAL A 110 1.23 -22.97 23.60
C VAL A 110 0.24 -21.91 23.15
N LEU A 111 0.37 -21.42 21.92
CA LEU A 111 -0.47 -20.37 21.38
C LEU A 111 -1.82 -20.94 20.94
N LEU A 112 -2.92 -20.40 21.47
CA LEU A 112 -4.30 -20.83 21.17
C LEU A 112 -4.57 -22.33 21.43
N GLN A 113 -4.04 -22.89 22.53
CA GLN A 113 -4.34 -24.27 22.94
C GLN A 113 -5.85 -24.61 22.90
N ASN A 114 -6.19 -25.76 22.31
CA ASN A 114 -7.58 -26.25 22.14
C ASN A 114 -8.49 -25.39 21.26
N HIS A 115 -7.93 -24.43 20.52
CA HIS A 115 -8.66 -23.59 19.59
C HIS A 115 -8.01 -23.61 18.21
N THR A 116 -8.84 -23.46 17.19
CA THR A 116 -8.42 -23.45 15.79
C THR A 116 -8.74 -22.12 15.13
N LEU A 117 -7.77 -21.60 14.40
CA LEU A 117 -7.92 -20.43 13.55
C LEU A 117 -8.25 -20.88 12.13
N GLY A 118 -9.37 -20.38 11.61
CA GLY A 118 -9.79 -20.53 10.21
C GLY A 118 -9.59 -19.24 9.42
N TYR A 119 -9.76 -19.31 8.10
CA TYR A 119 -9.63 -18.13 7.24
C TYR A 119 -10.52 -18.14 6.00
N LYS A 120 -10.75 -16.95 5.45
CA LYS A 120 -11.28 -16.72 4.09
C LYS A 120 -10.37 -15.74 3.33
N ILE A 121 -9.80 -16.16 2.21
CA ILE A 121 -8.87 -15.36 1.40
C ILE A 121 -9.54 -14.93 0.10
N PHE A 122 -9.52 -13.63 -0.18
CA PHE A 122 -10.08 -13.02 -1.39
C PHE A 122 -9.03 -12.25 -2.19
N ASP A 123 -9.23 -12.22 -3.50
CA ASP A 123 -8.44 -11.40 -4.42
C ASP A 123 -9.01 -9.99 -4.55
N SER A 124 -8.23 -8.96 -4.24
CA SER A 124 -8.59 -7.54 -4.44
C SER A 124 -8.24 -7.02 -5.83
N CYS A 125 -7.49 -7.78 -6.61
CA CYS A 125 -6.99 -7.41 -7.93
C CYS A 125 -6.21 -6.10 -8.00
N GLY A 126 -5.80 -5.56 -6.84
CA GLY A 126 -5.13 -4.26 -6.77
C GLY A 126 -6.04 -3.03 -6.83
N TYR A 127 -7.38 -3.17 -6.74
CA TYR A 127 -8.31 -2.02 -6.90
C TYR A 127 -9.28 -1.84 -5.74
N PRO A 128 -9.61 -0.58 -5.36
CA PRO A 128 -10.55 -0.31 -4.26
C PRO A 128 -11.93 -0.94 -4.43
N LEU A 129 -12.45 -0.97 -5.67
CA LEU A 129 -13.76 -1.53 -5.99
C LEU A 129 -13.84 -3.04 -5.71
N THR A 130 -12.84 -3.80 -6.12
CA THR A 130 -12.80 -5.24 -5.84
C THR A 130 -12.46 -5.50 -4.36
N GLY A 131 -11.65 -4.65 -3.73
CA GLY A 131 -11.46 -4.67 -2.27
C GLY A 131 -12.78 -4.49 -1.49
N GLN A 132 -13.65 -3.60 -1.96
CA GLN A 132 -15.01 -3.44 -1.42
C GLN A 132 -15.84 -4.71 -1.59
N ARG A 133 -15.81 -5.34 -2.77
CA ARG A 133 -16.53 -6.62 -3.00
C ARG A 133 -16.01 -7.72 -2.07
N ALA A 134 -14.70 -7.84 -1.93
CA ALA A 134 -14.05 -8.80 -1.05
C ALA A 134 -14.52 -8.69 0.40
N VAL A 135 -14.49 -7.47 0.97
CA VAL A 135 -14.91 -7.30 2.37
C VAL A 135 -16.40 -7.54 2.56
N LEU A 136 -17.26 -7.14 1.61
CA LEU A 136 -18.70 -7.39 1.71
C LEU A 136 -19.03 -8.89 1.65
N SER A 137 -18.44 -9.63 0.71
CA SER A 137 -18.62 -11.09 0.63
C SER A 137 -18.01 -11.82 1.82
N MET A 138 -16.95 -11.29 2.43
CA MET A 138 -16.35 -11.86 3.63
C MET A 138 -17.22 -11.73 4.88
N LEU A 139 -17.96 -10.62 5.00
CA LEU A 139 -18.95 -10.39 6.06
C LEU A 139 -20.18 -11.30 5.90
N ASN A 140 -20.48 -11.70 4.66
CA ASN A 140 -21.53 -12.67 4.37
C ASN A 140 -21.10 -14.10 4.76
N GLY A 141 -22.10 -14.95 5.03
CA GLY A 141 -21.90 -16.40 5.16
C GLY A 141 -21.39 -17.02 3.86
N VAL A 142 -20.89 -18.26 3.93
CA VAL A 142 -20.35 -18.98 2.74
C VAL A 142 -21.46 -19.24 1.69
N SER A 143 -22.72 -19.33 2.11
CA SER A 143 -23.88 -19.38 1.22
C SER A 143 -24.58 -18.02 1.14
N GLU A 144 -24.22 -17.21 0.14
CA GLU A 144 -24.85 -15.90 -0.12
C GLU A 144 -26.36 -16.00 -0.46
N GLU A 145 -26.87 -17.20 -0.76
CA GLU A 145 -28.19 -17.43 -1.35
C GLU A 145 -29.31 -17.83 -0.38
N ASN A 146 -29.01 -18.26 0.86
CA ASN A 146 -29.95 -19.06 1.65
C ASN A 146 -30.54 -18.43 2.93
N SER A 147 -30.38 -17.12 3.18
CA SER A 147 -31.06 -16.54 4.34
C SER A 147 -31.71 -15.17 4.07
N SER A 148 -33.02 -15.11 4.31
CA SER A 148 -33.87 -13.91 4.19
C SER A 148 -33.54 -12.81 5.22
N MET A 149 -32.75 -13.15 6.22
CA MET A 149 -32.06 -12.25 7.15
C MET A 149 -30.65 -12.79 7.32
N CYS A 150 -29.65 -11.98 7.63
CA CYS A 150 -28.24 -12.37 7.83
C CYS A 150 -28.01 -13.32 9.04
N THR A 151 -28.82 -14.37 9.21
CA THR A 151 -28.81 -15.31 10.35
C THR A 151 -27.59 -16.23 10.33
N ASN A 152 -26.95 -16.42 9.17
CA ASN A 152 -25.70 -17.17 9.01
C ASN A 152 -24.50 -16.24 8.70
N ALA A 153 -24.50 -15.01 9.25
CA ALA A 153 -23.37 -14.11 9.12
C ALA A 153 -22.09 -14.78 9.67
N SER A 154 -21.00 -14.69 8.90
CA SER A 154 -19.72 -15.24 9.33
C SER A 154 -19.21 -14.45 10.54
N SER A 155 -18.86 -15.14 11.63
CA SER A 155 -18.18 -14.54 12.79
C SER A 155 -16.73 -14.15 12.43
N LEU A 156 -16.58 -13.13 11.59
CA LEU A 156 -15.31 -12.60 11.17
C LEU A 156 -14.70 -11.75 12.30
N LEU A 157 -13.58 -12.20 12.85
CA LEU A 157 -12.95 -11.53 13.99
C LEU A 157 -12.00 -10.40 13.62
N ALA A 158 -11.26 -10.57 12.52
CA ALA A 158 -10.28 -9.58 12.06
C ALA A 158 -10.03 -9.76 10.55
N VAL A 159 -9.50 -8.73 9.90
CA VAL A 159 -9.10 -8.78 8.49
C VAL A 159 -7.64 -8.43 8.32
N ILE A 160 -6.91 -9.25 7.57
CA ILE A 160 -5.55 -8.98 7.11
C ILE A 160 -5.62 -8.43 5.70
N GLY A 161 -5.12 -7.22 5.51
CA GLY A 161 -5.17 -6.52 4.24
C GLY A 161 -5.47 -5.04 4.42
N ALA A 162 -5.69 -4.28 3.35
CA ALA A 162 -5.35 -4.65 1.97
C ALA A 162 -3.90 -4.22 1.68
N SER A 163 -3.42 -4.46 0.46
CA SER A 163 -2.06 -4.07 0.08
C SER A 163 -1.94 -2.58 -0.20
N GLY A 164 -2.85 -2.01 -1.01
CA GLY A 164 -2.78 -0.61 -1.41
C GLY A 164 -3.54 0.30 -0.45
N SER A 165 -2.97 1.46 -0.10
CA SER A 165 -3.58 2.39 0.86
C SER A 165 -5.00 2.82 0.47
N SER A 166 -5.26 3.11 -0.81
CA SER A 166 -6.62 3.45 -1.27
C SER A 166 -7.61 2.28 -1.15
N GLN A 167 -7.17 1.02 -1.28
CA GLN A 167 -8.02 -0.15 -1.00
C GLN A 167 -8.29 -0.24 0.51
N SER A 168 -7.26 -0.08 1.34
CA SER A 168 -7.39 -0.14 2.78
C SER A 168 -8.30 0.94 3.35
N ILE A 169 -8.31 2.15 2.78
CA ILE A 169 -9.27 3.19 3.14
C ILE A 169 -10.71 2.72 2.92
N VAL A 170 -11.00 2.11 1.77
CA VAL A 170 -12.36 1.64 1.44
C VAL A 170 -12.76 0.48 2.34
N VAL A 171 -11.89 -0.51 2.51
CA VAL A 171 -12.15 -1.69 3.34
C VAL A 171 -12.30 -1.30 4.82
N SER A 172 -11.43 -0.45 5.35
CA SER A 172 -11.46 0.00 6.75
C SER A 172 -12.77 0.74 7.08
N LYS A 173 -13.26 1.60 6.17
CA LYS A 173 -14.54 2.30 6.35
C LYS A 173 -15.74 1.36 6.43
N ILE A 174 -15.68 0.20 5.79
CA ILE A 174 -16.73 -0.82 5.88
C ILE A 174 -16.61 -1.55 7.21
N LEU A 175 -15.41 -2.05 7.54
CA LEU A 175 -15.15 -2.83 8.76
C LEU A 175 -15.39 -2.05 10.06
N GLN A 176 -15.08 -0.75 10.10
CA GLN A 176 -15.26 0.07 11.30
C GLN A 176 -16.73 0.13 11.76
N THR A 177 -17.68 0.01 10.82
CA THR A 177 -19.12 0.01 11.13
C THR A 177 -19.50 -1.22 11.96
N PHE A 178 -18.80 -2.34 11.72
CA PHE A 178 -18.95 -3.60 12.45
C PHE A 178 -17.93 -3.75 13.59
N ARG A 179 -17.12 -2.72 13.84
CA ARG A 179 -16.01 -2.72 14.81
C ARG A 179 -15.02 -3.87 14.60
N ILE A 180 -14.82 -4.28 13.35
CA ILE A 180 -13.87 -5.36 13.02
C ILE A 180 -12.48 -4.74 12.85
N PRO A 181 -11.47 -5.18 13.63
CA PRO A 181 -10.10 -4.74 13.46
C PRO A 181 -9.52 -5.24 12.14
N MET A 182 -8.71 -4.38 11.52
CA MET A 182 -8.04 -4.64 10.26
C MET A 182 -6.54 -4.41 10.43
N ILE A 183 -5.70 -5.37 10.05
CA ILE A 183 -4.24 -5.23 10.07
C ILE A 183 -3.72 -5.25 8.64
N SER A 184 -3.25 -4.10 8.15
CA SER A 184 -2.61 -4.03 6.84
C SER A 184 -1.14 -4.47 6.90
N TYR A 185 -0.76 -5.28 5.92
CA TYR A 185 0.62 -5.74 5.73
C TYR A 185 1.46 -4.84 4.80
N ALA A 186 0.83 -3.89 4.08
CA ALA A 186 1.52 -3.07 3.07
C ALA A 186 0.98 -1.64 2.86
N SER A 187 -0.10 -1.21 3.51
CA SER A 187 -0.64 0.16 3.34
C SER A 187 0.06 1.17 4.24
N THR A 188 0.88 2.03 3.63
CA THR A 188 1.78 2.95 4.35
C THR A 188 1.30 4.40 4.40
N CYS A 189 0.18 4.76 3.75
CA CYS A 189 -0.31 6.15 3.76
C CYS A 189 -0.46 6.68 5.19
N ALA A 190 0.11 7.85 5.46
CA ALA A 190 -0.04 8.53 6.75
C ALA A 190 -1.50 8.89 7.07
N CYS A 191 -2.35 8.98 6.06
CA CYS A 191 -3.79 9.19 6.21
C CYS A 191 -4.49 8.12 7.05
N LEU A 192 -3.96 6.89 7.10
CA LEU A 192 -4.56 5.78 7.84
C LEU A 192 -4.25 5.80 9.34
N SER A 193 -3.31 6.64 9.78
CA SER A 193 -2.95 6.83 11.20
C SER A 193 -3.96 7.68 11.99
N ASP A 194 -4.95 8.28 11.32
CA ASP A 194 -5.99 9.09 11.95
C ASP A 194 -7.04 8.18 12.63
N ARG A 195 -6.87 7.96 13.94
CA ARG A 195 -7.77 7.13 14.76
C ARG A 195 -9.22 7.60 14.81
N GLN A 196 -9.49 8.88 14.56
CA GLN A 196 -10.88 9.35 14.48
C GLN A 196 -11.54 8.90 13.18
N LYS A 197 -10.78 8.84 12.09
CA LYS A 197 -11.28 8.37 10.77
C LYS A 197 -11.21 6.86 10.60
N TYR A 198 -10.24 6.20 11.23
CA TYR A 198 -9.94 4.78 11.05
C TYR A 198 -9.68 4.10 12.42
N PRO A 199 -10.69 4.03 13.31
CA PRO A 199 -10.51 3.58 14.69
C PRO A 199 -10.12 2.12 14.82
N THR A 200 -10.45 1.28 13.83
CA THR A 200 -10.18 -0.17 13.84
C THR A 200 -9.00 -0.58 12.95
N PHE A 201 -8.26 0.39 12.38
CA PHE A 201 -7.16 0.13 11.46
C PHE A 201 -5.83 -0.01 12.20
N PHE A 202 -5.07 -1.05 11.89
CA PHE A 202 -3.72 -1.30 12.37
C PHE A 202 -2.84 -1.65 11.18
N ARG A 203 -1.53 -1.57 11.34
CA ARG A 203 -0.60 -2.04 10.33
C ARG A 203 0.73 -2.47 10.91
N VAL A 204 1.26 -3.56 10.38
CA VAL A 204 2.58 -4.14 10.71
C VAL A 204 3.69 -3.64 9.78
N ILE A 205 3.42 -2.51 9.12
CA ILE A 205 4.32 -1.78 8.25
C ILE A 205 4.29 -0.31 8.68
N PRO A 206 5.41 0.41 8.73
CA PRO A 206 5.39 1.75 9.29
C PRO A 206 4.78 2.80 8.35
N SER A 207 4.40 3.94 8.92
CA SER A 207 3.87 5.11 8.19
C SER A 207 4.86 5.69 7.20
N ASP A 208 4.35 6.17 6.06
CA ASP A 208 5.12 6.98 5.12
C ASP A 208 5.57 8.31 5.72
N ASP A 209 4.97 8.80 6.82
CA ASP A 209 5.49 9.98 7.53
C ASP A 209 6.97 9.80 7.92
N TYR A 210 7.37 8.58 8.29
CA TYR A 210 8.76 8.28 8.59
C TYR A 210 9.60 8.10 7.32
N GLN A 211 9.06 7.52 6.25
CA GLN A 211 9.79 7.40 4.97
C GLN A 211 10.04 8.76 4.32
N VAL A 212 9.06 9.67 4.32
CA VAL A 212 9.24 11.02 3.75
C VAL A 212 10.23 11.84 4.57
N LYS A 213 10.23 11.68 5.91
CA LYS A 213 11.26 12.25 6.79
C LYS A 213 12.65 11.73 6.44
N ALA A 214 12.79 10.40 6.30
CA ALA A 214 14.05 9.78 5.92
C ALA A 214 14.54 10.24 4.54
N ILE A 215 13.64 10.41 3.57
CA ILE A 215 13.96 10.97 2.25
C ILE A 215 14.41 12.43 2.38
N ALA A 216 13.71 13.26 3.16
CA ALA A 216 14.13 14.65 3.35
C ALA A 216 15.54 14.74 3.96
N GLN A 217 15.83 13.91 4.98
CA GLN A 217 17.17 13.78 5.56
C GLN A 217 18.20 13.31 4.52
N LEU A 218 17.87 12.31 3.70
CA LEU A 218 18.73 11.81 2.60
C LEU A 218 19.07 12.90 1.58
N LEU A 219 18.08 13.70 1.17
CA LEU A 219 18.27 14.79 0.20
C LEU A 219 19.21 15.88 0.76
N VAL A 220 19.05 16.20 2.04
CA VAL A 220 19.92 17.15 2.75
C VAL A 220 21.34 16.59 2.89
N HIS A 221 21.47 15.32 3.28
CA HIS A 221 22.75 14.62 3.44
C HIS A 221 23.60 14.66 2.17
N PHE A 222 23.02 14.29 1.03
CA PHE A 222 23.70 14.30 -0.28
C PHE A 222 23.67 15.65 -0.97
N ASN A 223 23.18 16.69 -0.30
CA ASN A 223 23.17 18.05 -0.82
C ASN A 223 22.42 18.21 -2.17
N TRP A 224 21.39 17.40 -2.38
CA TRP A 224 20.52 17.45 -3.54
C TRP A 224 19.43 18.51 -3.35
N ILE A 225 19.66 19.69 -3.91
CA ILE A 225 18.79 20.86 -3.69
C ILE A 225 17.75 21.07 -4.80
N TRP A 226 17.83 20.33 -5.90
CA TRP A 226 16.92 20.45 -7.03
C TRP A 226 16.43 19.08 -7.46
N VAL A 227 15.17 18.75 -7.15
CA VAL A 227 14.64 17.38 -7.31
C VAL A 227 13.34 17.38 -8.10
N GLY A 228 13.13 16.36 -8.93
CA GLY A 228 11.84 16.07 -9.55
C GLY A 228 10.97 15.21 -8.63
N LEU A 229 9.65 15.33 -8.72
CA LEU A 229 8.70 14.51 -7.97
C LEU A 229 7.67 13.87 -8.91
N LEU A 230 7.62 12.54 -8.95
CA LEU A 230 6.56 11.77 -9.59
C LEU A 230 5.69 11.12 -8.53
N ARG A 231 4.37 11.20 -8.67
CA ARG A 231 3.43 10.53 -7.77
C ARG A 231 2.28 9.86 -8.50
N GLY A 232 1.76 8.77 -7.95
CA GLY A 232 0.51 8.16 -8.40
C GLY A 232 -0.69 9.06 -8.12
N ASP A 233 -1.77 8.88 -8.89
CA ASP A 233 -3.04 9.58 -8.70
C ASP A 233 -3.95 8.87 -7.69
N ASN A 234 -3.42 8.64 -6.49
CA ASN A 234 -4.11 7.94 -5.42
C ASN A 234 -3.74 8.54 -4.05
N ASP A 235 -4.38 8.04 -2.99
CA ASP A 235 -4.19 8.59 -1.64
C ASP A 235 -2.77 8.38 -1.13
N TYR A 236 -2.14 7.25 -1.46
CA TYR A 236 -0.75 6.98 -1.13
C TYR A 236 0.20 8.05 -1.72
N GLY A 237 0.16 8.25 -3.05
CA GLY A 237 1.02 9.22 -3.72
C GLY A 237 0.74 10.67 -3.31
N ARG A 238 -0.55 11.04 -3.12
CA ARG A 238 -0.94 12.40 -2.70
C ARG A 238 -0.49 12.74 -1.28
N PHE A 239 -0.71 11.85 -0.31
CA PHE A 239 -0.31 12.09 1.07
C PHE A 239 1.21 12.04 1.24
N ALA A 240 1.91 11.11 0.59
CA ALA A 240 3.38 11.07 0.60
C ALA A 240 3.98 12.37 0.01
N ALA A 241 3.47 12.85 -1.12
CA ALA A 241 3.92 14.12 -1.70
C ALA A 241 3.68 15.32 -0.77
N LYS A 242 2.50 15.39 -0.15
CA LYS A 242 2.18 16.44 0.82
C LYS A 242 3.08 16.37 2.06
N GLY A 243 3.34 15.17 2.57
CA GLY A 243 4.24 14.94 3.70
C GLY A 243 5.66 15.38 3.38
N LEU A 244 6.20 14.94 2.24
CA LEU A 244 7.51 15.39 1.77
C LEU A 244 7.59 16.92 1.65
N LEU A 245 6.62 17.56 1.00
CA LEU A 245 6.65 19.02 0.83
C LEU A 245 6.67 19.74 2.18
N ARG A 246 6.04 19.19 3.23
CA ARG A 246 6.13 19.70 4.61
C ARG A 246 7.53 19.52 5.18
N GLU A 247 8.09 18.31 5.08
CA GLU A 247 9.46 18.02 5.57
C GLU A 247 10.53 18.88 4.88
N LEU A 248 10.27 19.33 3.65
CA LEU A 248 11.19 20.18 2.90
C LEU A 248 11.06 21.68 3.21
N GLN A 249 10.00 22.16 3.89
CA GLN A 249 9.72 23.60 4.08
C GLN A 249 10.90 24.37 4.68
N ASP A 250 11.56 23.79 5.69
CA ASP A 250 12.68 24.44 6.38
C ASP A 250 14.06 24.02 5.83
N THR A 251 14.08 23.20 4.78
CA THR A 251 15.31 22.72 4.15
C THR A 251 15.82 23.67 3.06
N LYS A 252 16.86 23.24 2.34
CA LYS A 252 17.43 23.96 1.18
C LYS A 252 16.97 23.35 -0.15
N VAL A 253 16.10 22.35 -0.11
CA VAL A 253 15.71 21.56 -1.26
C VAL A 253 14.48 22.18 -1.91
N CYS A 254 14.53 22.40 -3.22
CA CYS A 254 13.39 22.82 -4.01
C CYS A 254 12.95 21.70 -4.95
N VAL A 255 11.63 21.62 -5.18
CA VAL A 255 11.03 20.71 -6.14
C VAL A 255 10.95 21.41 -7.50
N ALA A 256 11.65 20.86 -8.48
CA ALA A 256 11.76 21.40 -9.84
C ALA A 256 10.44 21.27 -10.62
N TYR A 257 9.80 20.12 -10.48
CA TYR A 257 8.51 19.80 -11.08
C TYR A 257 7.83 18.72 -10.23
N GLN A 258 6.50 18.71 -10.28
CA GLN A 258 5.69 17.67 -9.70
C GLN A 258 4.71 17.15 -10.75
N GLU A 259 4.88 15.89 -11.14
CA GLU A 259 4.05 15.24 -12.15
C GLU A 259 3.22 14.10 -11.55
N ILE A 260 2.04 13.89 -12.13
CA ILE A 260 1.09 12.89 -11.67
C ILE A 260 1.01 11.77 -12.70
N ILE A 261 1.33 10.54 -12.28
CA ILE A 261 1.10 9.35 -13.08
C ILE A 261 -0.38 8.98 -12.90
N PRO A 262 -1.21 9.09 -13.95
CA PRO A 262 -2.64 8.85 -13.83
C PRO A 262 -2.92 7.37 -13.52
N LEU A 263 -3.93 7.12 -12.69
CA LEU A 263 -4.38 5.76 -12.35
C LEU A 263 -4.78 4.96 -13.61
N LEU A 264 -5.45 5.62 -14.55
CA LEU A 264 -5.74 5.10 -15.88
C LEU A 264 -4.67 5.63 -16.85
N TYR A 265 -3.58 4.87 -16.94
CA TYR A 265 -2.42 5.28 -17.72
C TYR A 265 -2.71 5.38 -19.23
N THR A 266 -2.24 6.47 -19.85
CA THR A 266 -2.18 6.59 -21.31
C THR A 266 -0.77 6.97 -21.73
N ARG A 267 -0.33 6.45 -22.90
CA ARG A 267 1.00 6.75 -23.46
C ARG A 267 1.21 8.25 -23.66
N GLN A 268 0.17 8.99 -24.05
CA GLN A 268 0.25 10.43 -24.23
C GLN A 268 0.53 11.15 -22.91
N ALA A 269 -0.08 10.74 -21.80
CA ALA A 269 0.21 11.30 -20.49
C ALA A 269 1.68 11.02 -20.08
N GLY A 270 2.16 9.79 -20.26
CA GLY A 270 3.56 9.44 -20.00
C GLY A 270 4.55 10.28 -20.78
N LEU A 271 4.34 10.46 -22.09
CA LEU A 271 5.21 11.29 -22.94
C LEU A 271 5.25 12.76 -22.52
N ARG A 272 4.15 13.31 -21.98
CA ARG A 272 4.14 14.68 -21.43
C ARG A 272 5.02 14.79 -20.18
N ILE A 273 4.90 13.83 -19.26
CA ILE A 273 5.74 13.76 -18.04
C ILE A 273 7.22 13.69 -18.44
N MET A 274 7.56 12.81 -19.38
CA MET A 274 8.94 12.66 -19.87
C MET A 274 9.48 13.93 -20.53
N LYS A 275 8.63 14.70 -21.22
CA LYS A 275 9.01 16.01 -21.78
C LYS A 275 9.37 17.00 -20.67
N VAL A 276 8.60 17.04 -19.58
CA VAL A 276 8.93 17.86 -18.40
C VAL A 276 10.25 17.42 -17.77
N MET A 277 10.45 16.11 -17.60
CA MET A 277 11.70 15.57 -17.07
C MET A 277 12.92 15.97 -17.91
N ARG A 278 12.83 15.87 -19.24
CA ARG A 278 13.94 16.26 -20.15
C ARG A 278 14.26 17.75 -20.14
N ASN A 279 13.26 18.59 -19.91
CA ASN A 279 13.44 20.05 -19.86
C ASN A 279 14.00 20.55 -18.52
N SER A 280 14.07 19.69 -17.50
CA SER A 280 14.59 20.02 -16.18
C SER A 280 16.08 19.68 -16.05
N THR A 281 16.81 20.44 -15.26
CA THR A 281 18.19 20.12 -14.86
C THR A 281 18.26 19.14 -13.69
N ALA A 282 17.13 18.81 -13.05
CA ALA A 282 17.09 17.88 -11.93
C ALA A 282 17.57 16.49 -12.37
N LYS A 283 18.58 15.95 -11.68
CA LYS A 283 19.09 14.59 -11.86
C LYS A 283 18.49 13.61 -10.88
N VAL A 284 18.03 14.09 -9.73
CA VAL A 284 17.40 13.28 -8.69
C VAL A 284 15.88 13.36 -8.83
N VAL A 285 15.22 12.20 -8.91
CA VAL A 285 13.76 12.11 -9.06
C VAL A 285 13.18 11.19 -7.99
N LEU A 286 12.29 11.76 -7.19
CA LEU A 286 11.54 11.10 -6.14
C LEU A 286 10.29 10.45 -6.74
N VAL A 287 9.98 9.21 -6.35
CA VAL A 287 8.82 8.47 -6.87
C VAL A 287 7.95 7.93 -5.76
N PHE A 288 6.72 8.43 -5.68
CA PHE A 288 5.64 8.01 -4.78
C PHE A 288 4.48 7.39 -5.55
N ALA A 289 4.71 6.22 -6.13
CA ALA A 289 3.73 5.53 -6.97
C ALA A 289 3.74 4.02 -6.72
N THR A 290 2.63 3.37 -7.01
CA THR A 290 2.52 1.92 -6.88
C THR A 290 3.14 1.20 -8.09
N GLN A 291 3.40 -0.10 -7.96
CA GLN A 291 3.89 -0.92 -9.07
C GLN A 291 2.94 -0.88 -10.29
N GLY A 292 1.63 -0.91 -10.06
CA GLY A 292 0.63 -0.87 -11.14
C GLY A 292 0.72 0.40 -11.99
N GLU A 293 0.99 1.55 -11.36
CA GLU A 293 1.12 2.84 -12.02
C GLU A 293 2.49 3.00 -12.71
N MET A 294 3.57 2.55 -12.07
CA MET A 294 4.92 2.70 -12.60
C MET A 294 5.24 1.75 -13.75
N THR A 295 4.65 0.55 -13.77
CA THR A 295 4.95 -0.45 -14.82
C THR A 295 4.69 0.08 -16.24
N PRO A 296 3.50 0.63 -16.57
CA PRO A 296 3.27 1.17 -17.91
C PRO A 296 4.08 2.45 -18.18
N PHE A 297 4.30 3.31 -17.17
CA PHE A 297 5.14 4.50 -17.31
C PHE A 297 6.60 4.14 -17.66
N LEU A 298 7.18 3.18 -16.95
CA LEU A 298 8.55 2.72 -17.18
C LEU A 298 8.71 2.07 -18.56
N ARG A 299 7.71 1.35 -19.06
CA ARG A 299 7.71 0.79 -20.42
C ARG A 299 7.92 1.89 -21.47
N ASP A 300 7.14 2.96 -21.40
CA ASP A 300 7.28 4.08 -22.33
C ASP A 300 8.57 4.87 -22.09
N TYR A 301 8.98 5.04 -20.82
CA TYR A 301 10.23 5.71 -20.43
C TYR A 301 11.47 5.03 -21.03
N MET A 302 11.53 3.71 -20.97
CA MET A 302 12.62 2.92 -21.58
C MET A 302 12.59 3.03 -23.10
N THR A 303 11.41 3.04 -23.71
CA THR A 303 11.25 3.27 -25.16
C THR A 303 11.76 4.66 -25.58
N GLN A 304 11.72 5.63 -24.67
CA GLN A 304 12.26 6.97 -24.86
C GLN A 304 13.77 7.10 -24.56
N ASN A 305 14.42 5.98 -24.19
CA ASN A 305 15.85 5.84 -23.90
C ASN A 305 16.42 6.90 -22.94
N ILE A 306 15.65 7.28 -21.92
CA ILE A 306 16.06 8.29 -20.93
C ILE A 306 16.91 7.60 -19.85
N THR A 307 18.15 8.05 -19.66
CA THR A 307 19.11 7.47 -18.71
C THR A 307 19.72 8.56 -17.81
N GLY A 308 20.49 8.16 -16.79
CA GLY A 308 21.21 9.09 -15.91
C GLY A 308 20.35 9.81 -14.86
N ILE A 309 19.13 9.35 -14.62
CA ILE A 309 18.28 9.80 -13.52
C ILE A 309 18.63 9.00 -12.26
N GLN A 310 18.93 9.70 -11.19
CA GLN A 310 19.09 9.15 -9.85
C GLN A 310 17.70 9.03 -9.20
N TRP A 311 17.14 7.83 -9.26
CA TRP A 311 15.85 7.54 -8.66
C TRP A 311 15.97 7.38 -7.14
N VAL A 312 15.00 7.94 -6.43
CA VAL A 312 14.77 7.66 -5.01
C VAL A 312 13.32 7.21 -4.86
N ALA A 313 13.10 5.97 -4.44
CA ALA A 313 11.78 5.34 -4.41
C ALA A 313 11.39 4.88 -3.00
N ILE A 314 10.11 5.04 -2.68
CA ILE A 314 9.52 4.47 -1.46
C ILE A 314 8.99 3.04 -1.67
N SER A 315 8.80 2.37 -0.54
CA SER A 315 8.52 0.95 -0.29
C SER A 315 7.78 0.12 -1.37
N ALA A 316 6.83 0.67 -2.12
CA ALA A 316 6.03 -0.10 -3.07
C ALA A 316 6.77 -0.59 -4.35
N LEU A 317 7.88 0.05 -4.74
CA LEU A 317 8.60 -0.25 -6.01
C LEU A 317 9.87 -1.09 -5.81
N VAL A 318 10.39 -1.09 -4.59
CA VAL A 318 11.82 -1.24 -4.28
C VAL A 318 12.34 -2.68 -4.44
N LYS A 319 11.47 -3.71 -4.48
CA LYS A 319 11.82 -5.10 -4.80
C LYS A 319 10.80 -5.78 -5.73
N ALA A 320 10.20 -5.02 -6.65
CA ALA A 320 9.34 -5.65 -7.63
C ALA A 320 10.18 -6.45 -8.63
N SER A 321 10.03 -7.78 -8.64
CA SER A 321 10.78 -8.67 -9.54
C SER A 321 10.55 -8.32 -11.02
N VAL A 322 9.43 -7.67 -11.32
CA VAL A 322 9.14 -7.11 -12.65
C VAL A 322 10.19 -6.10 -13.11
N PHE A 323 10.89 -5.42 -12.19
CA PHE A 323 11.94 -4.44 -12.50
C PHE A 323 13.36 -4.98 -12.26
N SER A 324 13.55 -6.26 -11.95
CA SER A 324 14.89 -6.80 -11.69
C SER A 324 15.61 -7.31 -12.95
N GLY A 325 14.92 -7.35 -14.09
CA GLY A 325 15.48 -7.79 -15.37
C GLY A 325 16.68 -6.95 -15.81
N ARG A 326 17.60 -7.56 -16.56
CA ARG A 326 18.81 -6.89 -17.08
C ARG A 326 18.49 -5.67 -17.95
N GLU A 327 17.35 -5.71 -18.63
CA GLU A 327 16.83 -4.64 -19.49
C GLU A 327 16.49 -3.35 -18.72
N TYR A 328 16.22 -3.44 -17.42
CA TYR A 328 15.90 -2.28 -16.59
C TYR A 328 17.16 -1.60 -16.03
N TYR A 329 18.27 -2.33 -15.93
CA TYR A 329 19.50 -1.83 -15.29
C TYR A 329 20.02 -0.51 -15.89
N PRO A 330 20.05 -0.31 -17.23
CA PRO A 330 20.50 0.97 -17.81
C PRO A 330 19.66 2.19 -17.39
N TYR A 331 18.42 1.96 -16.95
CA TYR A 331 17.43 2.99 -16.65
C TYR A 331 17.22 3.22 -15.16
N LEU A 332 17.36 2.15 -14.36
CA LEU A 332 17.07 2.13 -12.91
C LEU A 332 18.29 1.77 -12.06
N GLY A 333 19.43 1.48 -12.67
CA GLY A 333 20.69 1.24 -11.96
C GLY A 333 21.06 2.42 -11.07
N GLY A 334 21.45 2.13 -9.83
CA GLY A 334 21.79 3.12 -8.82
C GLY A 334 20.62 3.69 -8.04
N THR A 335 19.37 3.26 -8.30
CA THR A 335 18.19 3.66 -7.51
C THR A 335 18.43 3.44 -6.01
N ILE A 336 18.08 4.43 -5.19
CA ILE A 336 18.00 4.30 -3.72
C ILE A 336 16.55 4.01 -3.36
N GLY A 337 16.33 2.93 -2.60
CA GLY A 337 15.01 2.48 -2.20
C GLY A 337 14.88 2.30 -0.70
N PHE A 338 13.75 2.70 -0.14
CA PHE A 338 13.38 2.40 1.24
C PHE A 338 12.59 1.09 1.26
N SER A 339 13.03 0.11 2.04
CA SER A 339 12.46 -1.23 2.05
C SER A 339 12.11 -1.64 3.47
N ASN A 340 10.96 -2.27 3.68
CA ASN A 340 10.57 -2.79 5.00
C ASN A 340 11.62 -3.76 5.53
N ARG A 341 11.72 -3.94 6.85
CA ARG A 341 12.63 -4.91 7.48
C ARG A 341 12.60 -6.30 6.80
N ASN A 342 13.78 -6.92 6.67
CA ASN A 342 13.85 -8.29 6.17
C ASN A 342 13.47 -9.26 7.28
N GLY A 343 12.54 -10.16 7.00
CA GLY A 343 12.16 -11.22 7.93
C GLY A 343 12.68 -12.58 7.51
N HIS A 344 12.43 -13.57 8.36
CA HIS A 344 12.67 -14.97 8.06
C HIS A 344 11.41 -15.79 8.36
N ILE A 345 11.04 -16.69 7.46
CA ILE A 345 9.93 -17.64 7.66
C ILE A 345 10.46 -19.01 7.27
N SER A 346 10.83 -19.82 8.27
CA SER A 346 11.63 -21.04 8.08
C SER A 346 10.97 -22.06 7.14
N ARG A 347 9.68 -22.37 7.35
CA ARG A 347 8.93 -23.37 6.56
C ARG A 347 8.35 -22.83 5.25
N LEU A 348 8.57 -21.56 4.90
CA LEU A 348 7.92 -20.96 3.73
C LEU A 348 8.30 -21.65 2.43
N GLY A 349 9.59 -22.01 2.25
CA GLY A 349 10.06 -22.67 1.03
C GLY A 349 9.40 -24.04 0.84
N ASP A 350 9.29 -24.82 1.91
CA ASP A 350 8.69 -26.15 1.89
C ASP A 350 7.18 -26.07 1.69
N PHE A 351 6.51 -25.13 2.38
CA PHE A 351 5.07 -24.92 2.25
C PHE A 351 4.67 -24.51 0.83
N LEU A 352 5.44 -23.64 0.16
CA LEU A 352 5.10 -23.21 -1.20
C LEU A 352 5.15 -24.36 -2.22
N GLN A 353 5.93 -25.42 -1.97
CA GLN A 353 6.02 -26.61 -2.81
C GLN A 353 4.83 -27.56 -2.64
N THR A 354 4.10 -27.48 -1.53
CA THR A 354 2.91 -28.32 -1.30
C THR A 354 1.69 -27.84 -2.07
N VAL A 355 1.68 -26.57 -2.48
CA VAL A 355 0.67 -26.03 -3.38
C VAL A 355 0.94 -26.62 -4.77
N ASN A 356 -0.03 -27.31 -5.35
CA ASN A 356 0.00 -27.80 -6.74
C ASN A 356 -1.40 -28.24 -7.20
N PRO A 357 -1.64 -28.40 -8.51
CA PRO A 357 -2.94 -28.79 -9.06
C PRO A 357 -3.41 -30.18 -8.61
N LYS A 358 -2.51 -31.08 -8.18
CA LYS A 358 -2.91 -32.38 -7.62
C LYS A 358 -3.51 -32.26 -6.23
N THR A 359 -2.96 -31.34 -5.42
CA THR A 359 -3.39 -31.09 -4.04
C THR A 359 -4.62 -30.17 -4.00
N TYR A 360 -4.77 -29.30 -5.01
CA TYR A 360 -5.86 -28.34 -5.14
C TYR A 360 -6.50 -28.40 -6.54
N PRO A 361 -7.14 -29.52 -6.92
CA PRO A 361 -7.66 -29.74 -8.27
C PRO A 361 -8.86 -28.86 -8.65
N ASP A 362 -9.55 -28.31 -7.66
CA ASP A 362 -10.73 -27.45 -7.87
C ASP A 362 -10.39 -25.95 -7.67
N ASN A 363 -9.12 -25.60 -7.50
CA ASN A 363 -8.71 -24.23 -7.17
C ASN A 363 -8.21 -23.48 -8.41
N GLU A 364 -9.05 -22.60 -8.95
CA GLU A 364 -8.74 -21.80 -10.15
C GLU A 364 -7.45 -20.98 -10.00
N LEU A 365 -7.18 -20.40 -8.83
CA LEU A 365 -5.97 -19.60 -8.62
C LEU A 365 -4.69 -20.46 -8.64
N VAL A 366 -4.78 -21.72 -8.20
CA VAL A 366 -3.68 -22.68 -8.34
C VAL A 366 -3.50 -23.03 -9.81
N HIS A 367 -4.56 -23.20 -10.59
CA HIS A 367 -4.41 -23.47 -12.02
C HIS A 367 -3.74 -22.30 -12.75
N GLU A 368 -4.21 -21.07 -12.52
CA GLU A 368 -3.62 -19.85 -13.11
C GLU A 368 -2.16 -19.65 -12.69
N LEU A 369 -1.81 -20.01 -11.45
CA LEU A 369 -0.41 -19.98 -11.02
C LEU A 369 0.46 -20.95 -11.80
N TRP A 370 -0.02 -22.17 -12.07
CA TRP A 370 0.76 -23.15 -12.83
C TRP A 370 0.86 -22.77 -14.30
N GLU A 371 -0.20 -22.21 -14.88
CA GLU A 371 -0.18 -21.62 -16.22
C GLU A 371 0.84 -20.48 -16.32
N SER A 372 0.87 -19.58 -15.33
CA SER A 372 1.80 -18.45 -15.32
C SER A 372 3.25 -18.85 -15.04
N LEU A 373 3.50 -19.89 -14.24
CA LEU A 373 4.85 -20.33 -13.91
C LEU A 373 5.41 -21.23 -15.01
N TYR A 374 4.69 -22.29 -15.35
CA TYR A 374 5.20 -23.40 -16.16
C TYR A 374 4.71 -23.38 -17.61
N GLY A 375 3.73 -22.53 -17.95
CA GLY A 375 3.14 -22.51 -19.29
C GLY A 375 2.37 -23.80 -19.65
N CYS A 376 1.86 -24.51 -18.63
CA CYS A 376 1.04 -25.71 -18.77
C CYS A 376 -0.35 -25.46 -18.19
N SER A 377 -1.37 -26.22 -18.61
CA SER A 377 -2.71 -26.14 -18.03
C SER A 377 -3.10 -27.47 -17.35
N PRO A 378 -3.63 -27.47 -16.12
CA PRO A 378 -4.14 -28.68 -15.46
C PRO A 378 -5.36 -29.29 -16.17
N PHE A 379 -6.15 -28.46 -16.85
CA PHE A 379 -7.31 -28.84 -17.64
C PHE A 379 -7.14 -28.35 -19.09
N PRO A 380 -6.29 -29.01 -19.89
CA PRO A 380 -6.07 -28.60 -21.27
C PRO A 380 -7.39 -28.66 -22.04
N SER A 381 -7.82 -27.51 -22.54
CA SER A 381 -9.02 -27.38 -23.37
C SER A 381 -8.62 -27.22 -24.83
N SER A 382 -9.51 -27.47 -25.78
CA SER A 382 -9.26 -27.19 -27.21
C SER A 382 -8.98 -25.69 -27.48
N VAL A 383 -9.29 -24.81 -26.52
CA VAL A 383 -9.09 -23.36 -26.58
C VAL A 383 -7.71 -22.95 -26.04
N THR A 384 -7.22 -23.63 -25.00
CA THR A 384 -5.89 -23.41 -24.41
C THR A 384 -4.90 -24.41 -24.99
N GLN A 385 -4.14 -24.02 -26.02
CA GLN A 385 -3.09 -24.85 -26.67
C GLN A 385 -1.88 -25.18 -25.75
N MET A 386 -2.05 -25.16 -24.43
CA MET A 386 -1.00 -25.43 -23.45
C MET A 386 -0.87 -26.93 -23.19
N PRO A 387 0.36 -27.45 -22.97
CA PRO A 387 0.57 -28.82 -22.54
C PRO A 387 -0.07 -29.10 -21.16
N PRO A 388 -0.42 -30.36 -20.86
CA PRO A 388 -0.96 -30.73 -19.54
C PRO A 388 0.07 -30.52 -18.42
N CYS A 389 -0.37 -30.04 -17.26
CA CYS A 389 0.46 -30.01 -16.05
C CYS A 389 0.50 -31.38 -15.36
N SER A 390 1.70 -31.87 -15.07
CA SER A 390 1.96 -33.04 -14.23
C SER A 390 1.83 -32.77 -12.73
N GLY A 391 1.94 -31.51 -12.31
CA GLY A 391 1.98 -31.10 -10.90
C GLY A 391 3.29 -31.44 -10.17
N GLN A 392 4.30 -31.91 -10.91
CA GLN A 392 5.65 -32.24 -10.42
C GLN A 392 6.73 -31.52 -11.25
N GLU A 393 6.36 -30.42 -11.89
CA GLU A 393 7.29 -29.62 -12.69
C GLU A 393 8.46 -29.13 -11.84
N SER A 394 9.66 -29.12 -12.43
CA SER A 394 10.86 -28.68 -11.74
C SER A 394 10.87 -27.16 -11.53
N LEU A 395 11.40 -26.72 -10.39
CA LEU A 395 11.57 -25.31 -10.09
C LEU A 395 12.59 -24.67 -11.04
N LEU A 396 12.11 -23.87 -12.00
CA LEU A 396 12.95 -23.09 -12.90
C LEU A 396 13.33 -21.75 -12.24
N GLU A 397 14.46 -21.19 -12.63
CA GLU A 397 14.95 -19.88 -12.14
C GLU A 397 13.94 -18.75 -12.38
N GLN A 398 13.11 -18.88 -13.43
CA GLN A 398 12.00 -17.97 -13.74
C GLN A 398 10.86 -17.99 -12.70
N HIS A 399 10.72 -19.06 -11.91
CA HIS A 399 9.74 -19.15 -10.80
C HIS A 399 10.25 -18.50 -9.52
N SER A 400 11.45 -17.90 -9.55
CA SER A 400 12.03 -17.20 -8.40
C SER A 400 11.09 -16.16 -7.79
N ALA A 401 10.22 -15.49 -8.57
CA ALA A 401 9.26 -14.56 -8.00
C ALA A 401 8.32 -15.22 -6.97
N TYR A 402 7.86 -16.44 -7.22
CA TYR A 402 7.06 -17.26 -6.28
C TYR A 402 7.94 -17.88 -5.19
N MET A 403 9.03 -18.55 -5.56
CA MET A 403 9.84 -19.36 -4.63
C MET A 403 10.93 -18.60 -3.87
N ASN A 404 11.17 -17.31 -4.15
CA ASN A 404 12.21 -16.54 -3.47
C ASN A 404 11.84 -16.23 -2.02
N THR A 405 12.31 -17.08 -1.13
CA THR A 405 12.18 -16.98 0.33
C THR A 405 13.41 -16.36 1.00
N SER A 406 14.40 -15.89 0.24
CA SER A 406 15.65 -15.33 0.80
C SER A 406 15.44 -13.98 1.50
N SER A 407 14.44 -13.20 1.07
CA SER A 407 14.11 -11.91 1.67
C SER A 407 12.60 -11.62 1.63
N PRO A 408 11.78 -12.36 2.40
CA PRO A 408 10.33 -12.33 2.33
C PRO A 408 9.75 -11.10 3.08
N ARG A 409 10.00 -9.87 2.62
CA ARG A 409 9.58 -8.64 3.34
C ARG A 409 8.05 -8.53 3.55
N VAL A 410 7.27 -8.45 2.47
CA VAL A 410 5.80 -8.31 2.56
C VAL A 410 5.15 -9.62 3.06
N ALA A 411 5.66 -10.77 2.63
CA ALA A 411 5.23 -12.08 3.13
C ALA A 411 5.41 -12.20 4.66
N TYR A 412 6.53 -11.70 5.19
CA TYR A 412 6.78 -11.64 6.62
C TYR A 412 5.86 -10.66 7.34
N ASN A 413 5.52 -9.51 6.73
CA ASN A 413 4.47 -8.65 7.30
C ASN A 413 3.12 -9.38 7.39
N VAL A 414 2.72 -10.14 6.38
CA VAL A 414 1.49 -10.95 6.45
C VAL A 414 1.57 -11.97 7.58
N TYR A 415 2.69 -12.68 7.67
CA TYR A 415 2.96 -13.64 8.75
C TYR A 415 2.85 -12.97 10.13
N LYS A 416 3.51 -11.82 10.34
CA LYS A 416 3.42 -11.01 11.57
C LYS A 416 1.98 -10.58 11.89
N ALA A 417 1.19 -10.19 10.88
CA ALA A 417 -0.20 -9.78 11.09
C ALA A 417 -1.07 -10.94 11.61
N VAL A 418 -0.88 -12.17 11.11
CA VAL A 418 -1.58 -13.35 11.63
C VAL A 418 -1.16 -13.61 13.08
N TYR A 419 0.13 -13.59 13.37
CA TYR A 419 0.63 -13.77 14.74
C TYR A 419 0.14 -12.69 15.70
N ALA A 420 0.03 -11.43 15.27
CA ALA A 420 -0.53 -10.36 16.08
C ALA A 420 -1.98 -10.65 16.47
N ILE A 421 -2.81 -11.15 15.54
CA ILE A 421 -4.18 -11.59 15.84
C ILE A 421 -4.16 -12.76 16.81
N ALA A 422 -3.32 -13.78 16.57
CA ALA A 422 -3.28 -14.98 17.40
C ALA A 422 -2.81 -14.70 18.83
N HIS A 423 -1.77 -13.86 19.01
CA HIS A 423 -1.32 -13.41 20.34
C HIS A 423 -2.40 -12.58 21.05
N SER A 424 -3.09 -11.69 20.33
CA SER A 424 -4.18 -10.88 20.90
C SER A 424 -5.35 -11.76 21.35
N LEU A 425 -5.72 -12.73 20.52
CA LEU A 425 -6.78 -13.70 20.83
C LEU A 425 -6.38 -14.61 21.99
N HIS A 426 -5.11 -15.03 22.05
CA HIS A 426 -4.59 -15.82 23.15
C HIS A 426 -4.64 -15.06 24.48
N ASN A 427 -4.21 -13.79 24.50
CA ASN A 427 -4.30 -12.94 25.68
C ASN A 427 -5.77 -12.73 26.11
N LEU A 428 -6.67 -12.55 25.15
CA LEU A 428 -8.11 -12.44 25.40
C LEU A 428 -8.67 -13.71 26.06
N LEU A 429 -8.26 -14.90 25.59
CA LEU A 429 -8.71 -16.19 26.12
C LEU A 429 -8.09 -16.53 27.49
N LEU A 430 -6.89 -16.03 27.79
CA LEU A 430 -6.22 -16.19 29.09
C LEU A 430 -6.73 -15.22 30.17
N CYS A 431 -7.65 -14.33 29.82
CA CYS A 431 -8.21 -13.35 30.75
C CYS A 431 -8.76 -14.00 32.02
N GLN A 432 -8.33 -13.52 33.19
CA GLN A 432 -8.79 -14.01 34.49
C GLN A 432 -10.09 -13.30 34.90
N PRO A 433 -11.15 -14.03 35.30
CA PRO A 433 -12.38 -13.42 35.78
C PRO A 433 -12.14 -12.39 36.90
N GLY A 434 -12.74 -11.21 36.78
CA GLY A 434 -12.57 -10.10 37.73
C GLY A 434 -11.30 -9.26 37.54
N ARG A 435 -10.49 -9.56 36.51
CA ARG A 435 -9.30 -8.80 36.10
C ARG A 435 -9.30 -8.44 34.62
N GLY A 436 -10.43 -8.61 33.94
CA GLY A 436 -10.54 -8.30 32.53
C GLY A 436 -10.63 -6.80 32.26
N PRO A 437 -10.32 -6.37 31.03
CA PRO A 437 -10.29 -4.96 30.66
C PRO A 437 -11.67 -4.37 30.33
N PHE A 438 -12.73 -5.18 30.37
CA PHE A 438 -14.08 -4.76 30.02
C PHE A 438 -14.88 -4.33 31.25
N GLN A 439 -16.10 -3.83 31.03
CA GLN A 439 -17.00 -3.34 32.09
C GLN A 439 -17.10 -4.35 33.25
N ASP A 440 -17.05 -3.85 34.47
CA ASP A 440 -17.06 -4.64 35.72
C ASP A 440 -15.90 -5.65 35.84
N ASN A 441 -14.74 -5.31 35.24
CA ASN A 441 -13.55 -6.16 35.15
C ASN A 441 -13.84 -7.54 34.52
N SER A 442 -14.77 -7.58 33.57
CA SER A 442 -15.20 -8.81 32.90
C SER A 442 -14.25 -9.23 31.78
N CYS A 443 -14.25 -10.53 31.49
CA CYS A 443 -13.56 -11.14 30.36
C CYS A 443 -14.54 -11.45 29.22
N ALA A 444 -14.02 -11.58 28.01
CA ALA A 444 -14.81 -12.05 26.88
C ALA A 444 -15.22 -13.51 27.06
N GLN A 445 -16.40 -13.88 26.54
CA GLN A 445 -16.86 -15.27 26.51
C GLN A 445 -16.24 -15.98 25.30
N SER A 446 -15.57 -17.11 25.53
CA SER A 446 -14.82 -17.82 24.48
C SER A 446 -15.70 -18.27 23.30
N ASN A 447 -16.96 -18.61 23.55
CA ASN A 447 -17.93 -19.01 22.53
C ASN A 447 -18.62 -17.83 21.80
N ASN A 448 -18.37 -16.58 22.20
CA ASN A 448 -19.03 -15.41 21.65
C ASN A 448 -18.13 -14.17 21.68
N ILE A 449 -16.89 -14.32 21.19
CA ILE A 449 -15.94 -13.22 21.10
C ILE A 449 -16.40 -12.20 20.07
N GLN A 450 -16.50 -10.94 20.48
CA GLN A 450 -16.84 -9.85 19.60
C GLN A 450 -15.58 -9.21 19.00
N PRO A 451 -15.60 -8.76 17.73
CA PRO A 451 -14.42 -8.17 17.08
C PRO A 451 -13.81 -6.97 17.84
N TRP A 452 -14.64 -6.15 18.47
CA TRP A 452 -14.18 -4.99 19.27
C TRP A 452 -13.42 -5.41 20.55
N GLN A 453 -13.68 -6.60 21.09
CA GLN A 453 -12.93 -7.14 22.23
C GLN A 453 -11.52 -7.51 21.79
N LEU A 454 -11.39 -8.14 20.62
CA LEU A 454 -10.08 -8.44 20.01
C LEU A 454 -9.31 -7.15 19.69
N GLN A 455 -10.00 -6.10 19.22
CA GLN A 455 -9.39 -4.79 18.96
C GLN A 455 -8.66 -4.22 20.19
N HIS A 456 -9.23 -4.36 21.38
CA HIS A 456 -8.58 -3.90 22.61
C HIS A 456 -7.25 -4.64 22.85
N TYR A 457 -7.26 -5.97 22.79
CA TYR A 457 -6.05 -6.77 22.97
C TYR A 457 -5.03 -6.56 21.84
N LEU A 458 -5.48 -6.24 20.63
CA LEU A 458 -4.59 -5.84 19.53
C LEU A 458 -3.85 -4.53 19.83
N GLN A 459 -4.49 -3.57 20.50
CA GLN A 459 -3.85 -2.30 20.86
C GLN A 459 -2.72 -2.47 21.89
N GLU A 460 -2.80 -3.52 22.72
CA GLU A 460 -1.85 -3.81 23.81
C GLU A 460 -0.89 -4.96 23.48
N VAL A 461 -1.02 -5.57 22.31
CA VAL A 461 -0.22 -6.75 21.96
C VAL A 461 1.26 -6.38 21.87
N ASN A 462 2.09 -7.18 22.54
CA ASN A 462 3.54 -7.15 22.41
C ASN A 462 4.06 -8.60 22.40
N PHE A 463 4.76 -8.96 21.33
CA PHE A 463 5.41 -10.26 21.23
C PHE A 463 6.67 -10.16 20.36
N HIS A 464 7.54 -11.16 20.48
CA HIS A 464 8.74 -11.28 19.67
C HIS A 464 8.57 -12.40 18.65
N ILE A 465 8.97 -12.15 17.40
CA ILE A 465 8.96 -13.14 16.33
C ILE A 465 10.20 -12.98 15.46
N ALA A 466 10.98 -14.05 15.31
CA ALA A 466 12.24 -14.04 14.55
C ALA A 466 13.20 -12.87 14.89
N GLY A 467 13.30 -12.48 16.17
CA GLY A 467 14.17 -11.41 16.63
C GLY A 467 13.67 -9.98 16.36
N GLU A 468 12.40 -9.82 16.00
CA GLU A 468 11.69 -8.53 15.92
C GLU A 468 10.64 -8.44 17.02
N GLU A 469 10.60 -7.32 17.74
CA GLU A 469 9.48 -6.94 18.60
C GLU A 469 8.33 -6.40 17.73
N VAL A 470 7.14 -6.94 17.92
CA VAL A 470 5.92 -6.53 17.23
C VAL A 470 4.96 -5.91 18.23
N ALA A 471 4.73 -4.61 18.08
CA ALA A 471 3.79 -3.82 18.86
C ALA A 471 3.17 -2.72 17.99
N PHE A 472 2.05 -2.16 18.43
CA PHE A 472 1.38 -1.04 17.79
C PHE A 472 1.41 0.20 18.68
N ASP A 473 1.67 1.36 18.08
CA ASP A 473 1.58 2.64 18.78
C ASP A 473 0.12 3.09 18.99
N ALA A 474 -0.07 4.26 19.60
CA ALA A 474 -1.40 4.84 19.81
C ALA A 474 -2.18 5.11 18.49
N LYS A 475 -1.49 5.23 17.36
CA LYS A 475 -2.06 5.42 16.03
C LYS A 475 -2.36 4.09 15.31
N GLY A 476 -1.92 2.96 15.86
CA GLY A 476 -2.07 1.63 15.27
C GLY A 476 -0.96 1.29 14.30
N ASP A 477 0.13 2.04 14.33
CA ASP A 477 1.27 1.90 13.45
C ASP A 477 2.33 1.03 14.10
N SER A 478 3.06 0.27 13.28
CA SER A 478 4.22 -0.51 13.74
C SER A 478 5.43 0.38 14.04
N VAL A 479 6.39 -0.18 14.77
CA VAL A 479 7.70 0.42 15.02
C VAL A 479 8.37 0.90 13.71
N PRO A 480 8.81 2.17 13.60
CA PRO A 480 9.31 2.76 12.36
C PRO A 480 10.73 2.34 12.03
N TYR A 481 10.89 1.24 11.29
CA TYR A 481 12.18 0.72 10.84
C TYR A 481 12.18 0.41 9.34
N PHE A 482 13.23 0.84 8.61
CA PHE A 482 13.44 0.56 7.19
C PHE A 482 14.89 0.22 6.85
N ASP A 483 15.09 -0.70 5.92
CA ASP A 483 16.37 -0.87 5.24
C ASP A 483 16.47 0.11 4.07
N ILE A 484 17.63 0.73 3.89
CA ILE A 484 17.95 1.50 2.70
C ILE A 484 18.72 0.59 1.76
N ILE A 485 18.23 0.47 0.53
CA ILE A 485 18.82 -0.40 -0.48
C ILE A 485 19.22 0.37 -1.74
N ASN A 486 20.24 -0.11 -2.41
CA ASN A 486 20.73 0.42 -3.67
C ASN A 486 20.65 -0.65 -4.77
N TRP A 487 20.25 -0.23 -5.97
CA TRP A 487 20.04 -1.13 -7.11
C TRP A 487 21.35 -1.29 -7.90
N GLN A 488 22.08 -2.36 -7.60
CA GLN A 488 23.41 -2.62 -8.13
C GLN A 488 23.40 -3.67 -9.24
N ARG A 489 24.48 -3.75 -10.02
CA ARG A 489 24.57 -4.72 -11.11
C ARG A 489 24.93 -6.09 -10.52
N GLY A 490 24.03 -7.06 -10.67
CA GLY A 490 24.28 -8.45 -10.32
C GLY A 490 25.23 -9.14 -11.31
N THR A 491 25.71 -10.33 -10.94
CA THR A 491 26.66 -11.12 -11.74
C THR A 491 26.11 -11.52 -13.11
N LYS A 492 24.80 -11.70 -13.23
CA LYS A 492 24.11 -12.02 -14.50
C LYS A 492 23.63 -10.75 -15.25
N GLY A 493 24.05 -9.56 -14.83
CA GLY A 493 23.61 -8.28 -15.39
C GLY A 493 22.20 -7.82 -14.96
N ASN A 494 21.50 -8.63 -14.16
CA ASN A 494 20.25 -8.27 -13.52
C ASN A 494 20.45 -7.22 -12.41
N ILE A 495 19.37 -6.62 -11.92
CA ILE A 495 19.44 -5.75 -10.73
C ILE A 495 19.53 -6.61 -9.47
N ALA A 496 20.57 -6.35 -8.68
CA ALA A 496 20.76 -6.86 -7.34
C ALA A 496 20.41 -5.78 -6.31
N PHE A 497 19.68 -6.17 -5.27
CA PHE A 497 19.22 -5.27 -4.21
C PHE A 497 20.18 -5.34 -3.03
N VAL A 498 21.05 -4.35 -2.88
CA VAL A 498 22.11 -4.34 -1.86
C VAL A 498 21.73 -3.38 -0.74
N SER A 499 21.79 -3.81 0.52
CA SER A 499 21.60 -2.92 1.67
C SER A 499 22.80 -1.99 1.82
N VAL A 500 22.53 -0.70 1.93
CA VAL A 500 23.51 0.39 2.04
C VAL A 500 23.22 1.31 3.23
N GLY A 501 22.30 0.94 4.11
CA GLY A 501 21.90 1.76 5.24
C GLY A 501 20.60 1.29 5.86
N LEU A 502 20.15 2.04 6.87
CA LEU A 502 18.88 1.83 7.56
C LEU A 502 18.32 3.15 8.09
N PHE A 503 17.03 3.15 8.38
CA PHE A 503 16.36 4.18 9.16
C PHE A 503 15.69 3.54 10.38
N ASP A 504 16.00 4.04 11.56
CA ASP A 504 15.44 3.59 12.84
C ASP A 504 14.80 4.79 13.56
N GLY A 505 13.48 4.91 13.45
CA GLY A 505 12.71 5.98 14.05
C GLY A 505 12.54 5.86 15.58
N THR A 506 13.12 4.84 16.21
CA THR A 506 13.23 4.76 17.68
C THR A 506 14.44 5.52 18.24
N LYS A 507 15.37 5.94 17.37
CA LYS A 507 16.56 6.71 17.74
C LYS A 507 16.25 8.19 17.98
N ALA A 508 17.22 8.88 18.56
CA ALA A 508 17.14 10.33 18.77
C ALA A 508 17.09 11.09 17.44
N ILE A 509 16.53 12.30 17.47
CA ILE A 509 16.42 13.17 16.29
C ILE A 509 17.81 13.48 15.74
N GLY A 510 18.03 13.19 14.46
CA GLY A 510 19.30 13.36 13.76
C GLY A 510 20.16 12.09 13.70
N GLU A 511 19.82 11.05 14.47
CA GLU A 511 20.53 9.76 14.51
C GLU A 511 19.72 8.62 13.88
N GLU A 512 18.52 8.92 13.36
CA GLU A 512 17.62 7.89 12.83
C GLU A 512 18.14 7.30 11.50
N LEU A 513 18.82 8.12 10.69
CA LEU A 513 19.28 7.75 9.35
C LEU A 513 20.75 7.35 9.35
N LEU A 514 21.05 6.11 8.98
CA LEU A 514 22.40 5.59 8.81
C LEU A 514 22.64 5.16 7.36
N ILE A 515 23.70 5.69 6.75
CA ILE A 515 24.05 5.45 5.34
C ILE A 515 25.52 5.05 5.22
N GLN A 516 25.78 4.01 4.43
CA GLN A 516 27.10 3.51 4.05
C GLN A 516 27.42 4.02 2.64
N GLU A 517 27.92 5.24 2.53
CA GLU A 517 28.11 5.95 1.26
C GLU A 517 29.04 5.21 0.28
N ASP A 518 30.11 4.61 0.81
CA ASP A 518 31.11 3.83 0.08
C ASP A 518 30.52 2.62 -0.65
N ARG A 519 29.34 2.15 -0.21
CA ARG A 519 28.64 1.02 -0.81
C ARG A 519 27.61 1.44 -1.85
N ILE A 520 27.34 2.73 -2.03
CA ILE A 520 26.33 3.21 -2.97
C ILE A 520 26.92 3.29 -4.39
N MET A 521 26.21 2.67 -5.34
CA MET A 521 26.43 2.90 -6.75
C MET A 521 25.41 3.92 -7.26
N TRP A 522 25.88 4.94 -7.97
CA TRP A 522 25.02 6.01 -8.49
C TRP A 522 24.56 5.74 -9.92
N ALA A 523 23.53 6.47 -10.34
CA ALA A 523 23.00 6.37 -11.70
C ALA A 523 24.10 6.49 -12.77
N GLY A 524 24.06 5.61 -13.77
CA GLY A 524 25.07 5.59 -14.84
C GLY A 524 26.43 5.02 -14.43
N HIS A 525 26.49 4.20 -13.36
CA HIS A 525 27.73 3.60 -12.84
C HIS A 525 28.74 4.60 -12.27
N GLN A 526 28.27 5.74 -11.81
CA GLN A 526 29.14 6.73 -11.18
C GLN A 526 29.51 6.28 -9.76
N SER A 527 30.75 6.54 -9.37
CA SER A 527 31.24 6.38 -7.98
C SER A 527 31.02 7.63 -7.14
N GLU A 528 30.81 8.78 -7.80
CA GLU A 528 30.59 10.07 -7.15
C GLU A 528 29.10 10.41 -7.09
N VAL A 529 28.72 11.13 -6.03
CA VAL A 529 27.35 11.60 -5.80
C VAL A 529 26.91 12.51 -6.96
N PRO A 530 25.77 12.23 -7.62
CA PRO A 530 25.31 13.05 -8.74
C PRO A 530 24.91 14.44 -8.25
N VAL A 531 25.37 15.48 -8.96
CA VAL A 531 25.01 16.87 -8.65
C VAL A 531 23.61 17.17 -9.20
N SER A 532 22.69 17.57 -8.32
CA SER A 532 21.31 17.95 -8.69
C SER A 532 21.00 19.35 -8.16
N VAL A 533 21.26 20.36 -8.99
CA VAL A 533 21.11 21.80 -8.68
C VAL A 533 20.40 22.53 -9.82
N CYS A 534 19.67 23.61 -9.50
CA CYS A 534 19.11 24.50 -10.52
C CYS A 534 20.21 25.39 -11.11
N SER A 535 20.96 26.06 -10.23
CA SER A 535 22.09 26.92 -10.57
C SER A 535 23.37 26.40 -9.93
N ALA A 536 24.47 26.44 -10.67
CA ALA A 536 25.80 26.12 -10.16
C ALA A 536 26.25 27.13 -9.08
N SER A 537 27.25 26.75 -8.29
CA SER A 537 27.86 27.65 -7.30
C SER A 537 28.51 28.87 -7.99
N CYS A 538 28.36 30.05 -7.40
CA CYS A 538 28.98 31.26 -7.96
C CYS A 538 30.45 31.35 -7.56
N LEU A 539 31.33 31.58 -8.54
CA LEU A 539 32.76 31.76 -8.32
C LEU A 539 33.06 33.10 -7.59
N PRO A 540 34.25 33.24 -6.98
CA PRO A 540 34.69 34.51 -6.39
C PRO A 540 34.56 35.68 -7.38
N GLY A 541 34.23 36.86 -6.87
CA GLY A 541 33.91 38.05 -7.66
C GLY A 541 32.45 38.16 -8.11
N SER A 542 31.62 37.12 -7.89
CA SER A 542 30.19 37.11 -8.22
C SER A 542 29.30 37.00 -6.98
N ARG A 543 28.04 37.45 -7.12
CA ARG A 543 26.95 37.37 -6.15
C ARG A 543 25.73 36.66 -6.70
N LYS A 544 24.96 36.03 -5.80
CA LYS A 544 23.66 35.44 -6.16
C LYS A 544 22.63 36.54 -6.40
N ALA A 545 21.92 36.45 -7.53
CA ALA A 545 20.74 37.24 -7.81
C ALA A 545 19.55 36.30 -8.03
N VAL A 546 18.51 36.45 -7.22
CA VAL A 546 17.31 35.61 -7.31
C VAL A 546 16.56 35.91 -8.61
N ARG A 547 16.15 34.86 -9.32
CA ARG A 547 15.30 34.98 -10.51
C ARG A 547 13.86 35.24 -10.09
N ARG A 548 13.26 36.32 -10.57
CA ARG A 548 11.86 36.64 -10.27
C ARG A 548 10.94 35.54 -10.83
N GLY A 549 10.09 34.98 -9.98
CA GLY A 549 9.15 33.93 -10.35
C GLY A 549 9.69 32.50 -10.26
N GLU A 550 10.98 32.29 -9.97
CA GLU A 550 11.56 30.97 -9.74
C GLU A 550 11.83 30.70 -8.24
N PRO A 551 11.95 29.42 -7.82
CA PRO A 551 12.31 29.08 -6.45
C PRO A 551 13.69 29.63 -6.06
N ILE A 552 13.94 29.82 -4.76
CA ILE A 552 15.21 30.36 -4.22
C ILE A 552 16.46 29.55 -4.63
N CYS A 553 16.28 28.28 -4.98
CA CYS A 553 17.35 27.42 -5.47
C CYS A 553 17.87 27.84 -6.86
N CYS A 554 17.11 28.62 -7.62
CA CYS A 554 17.44 29.12 -8.95
C CYS A 554 17.83 30.61 -8.88
N PHE A 555 19.08 30.88 -9.22
CA PHE A 555 19.68 32.20 -9.16
C PHE A 555 20.70 32.39 -10.28
N ASP A 556 21.02 33.64 -10.58
CA ASP A 556 22.12 34.00 -11.48
C ASP A 556 23.34 34.44 -10.68
N CYS A 557 24.52 34.16 -11.22
CA CYS A 557 25.78 34.65 -10.69
C CYS A 557 26.11 35.97 -11.38
N VAL A 558 25.88 37.07 -10.69
CA VAL A 558 26.10 38.44 -11.20
C VAL A 558 27.42 38.98 -10.64
N PRO A 559 28.28 39.66 -11.43
CA PRO A 559 29.48 40.29 -10.90
C PRO A 559 29.18 41.25 -9.73
N CYS A 560 30.12 41.38 -8.80
CA CYS A 560 30.00 42.39 -7.75
C CYS A 560 30.04 43.80 -8.34
N ASP A 561 29.28 44.73 -7.75
CA ASP A 561 29.31 46.13 -8.19
C ASP A 561 30.70 46.75 -7.91
N SER A 562 31.04 47.86 -8.57
CA SER A 562 32.30 48.56 -8.32
C SER A 562 32.48 48.90 -6.83
N GLY A 563 33.67 48.64 -6.28
CA GLY A 563 34.00 48.87 -4.87
C GLY A 563 33.64 47.73 -3.92
N LYS A 564 33.04 46.65 -4.42
CA LYS A 564 32.59 45.49 -3.64
C LYS A 564 33.37 44.24 -4.03
N ILE A 565 33.72 43.40 -3.04
CA ILE A 565 34.44 42.13 -3.29
C ILE A 565 33.69 40.92 -2.72
N SER A 566 33.86 39.77 -3.38
CA SER A 566 33.42 38.45 -2.92
C SER A 566 34.61 37.49 -3.03
N ASN A 567 35.26 37.20 -1.91
CA ASN A 567 36.49 36.40 -1.89
C ASN A 567 36.26 34.88 -1.83
N GLN A 568 35.01 34.44 -1.71
CA GLN A 568 34.66 33.01 -1.54
C GLN A 568 33.68 32.54 -2.61
N THR A 569 33.78 31.26 -2.98
CA THR A 569 32.79 30.58 -3.83
C THR A 569 31.48 30.43 -3.05
N ILE A 570 30.39 30.98 -3.58
CA ILE A 570 29.07 30.88 -2.96
C ILE A 570 28.43 29.57 -3.39
N LYS A 571 28.43 28.58 -2.49
CA LYS A 571 27.85 27.26 -2.75
C LYS A 571 26.38 27.36 -3.16
N SER A 572 25.96 26.53 -4.11
CA SER A 572 24.56 26.44 -4.55
C SER A 572 23.58 26.26 -3.39
N GLN A 573 23.96 25.48 -2.37
CA GLN A 573 23.19 25.21 -1.16
C GLN A 573 23.13 26.37 -0.12
N SER A 574 23.80 27.50 -0.34
CA SER A 574 23.73 28.62 0.61
C SER A 574 22.39 29.37 0.50
N LYS A 575 21.64 29.48 1.62
CA LYS A 575 20.40 30.29 1.73
C LYS A 575 20.69 31.80 1.76
N SER A 576 21.92 32.20 2.10
CA SER A 576 22.28 33.60 2.21
C SER A 576 22.45 34.22 0.83
N ILE A 577 21.60 35.21 0.52
CA ILE A 577 21.77 36.13 -0.62
C ILE A 577 22.78 37.22 -0.27
N LEU A 578 22.94 37.54 1.03
CA LEU A 578 23.99 38.41 1.52
C LEU A 578 25.34 37.69 1.45
N ILE A 579 26.18 38.16 0.54
CA ILE A 579 27.61 38.04 0.71
C ILE A 579 28.02 39.00 1.82
N ILE A 580 29.05 38.62 2.57
CA ILE A 580 30.03 39.54 3.16
C ILE A 580 30.64 40.34 2.00
N VAL A 581 29.86 41.27 1.47
CA VAL A 581 30.37 42.26 0.54
C VAL A 581 31.10 43.26 1.40
N VAL A 582 32.42 43.14 1.46
CA VAL A 582 33.23 44.16 2.12
C VAL A 582 33.42 45.29 1.14
N GLU A 583 33.17 46.52 1.58
CA GLU A 583 33.65 47.71 0.86
C GLU A 583 35.18 47.67 0.86
N LYS A 584 35.76 47.92 -0.31
CA LYS A 584 37.20 47.82 -0.51
C LYS A 584 37.98 48.93 0.18
#